data_AF-A0A7Y6CTZ8-F1
#
_entry.id   AF-A0A7Y6CTZ8-F1
#
_cell.length_a   1.000
_cell.length_b   1.000
_cell.length_c   1.000
_cell.angle_alpha   90.00
_cell.angle_beta   90.00
_cell.angle_gamma   90.00
#
_symmetry.space_group_name_H-M   'P 1'
#
loop_
_entity.id
_entity.type
_entity.pdbx_description
1 polymer ?
#
loop_
_entity_poly.entity_id
_entity_poly.type
_entity_poly.pdbx_seq_one_letter_code
_entity_poly.pdbx_strand_id
1 'polypeptide(L)'
;VTHAGVGSVLVALANGKRPVVVPRLKAFGEAVDDHQLQLGRRFAAAGLVTLVEDLGALEAALAAEQPAAAVAPSATALAADLTRFLEDAIPSPLALASA
;
A
#
# COMPACT_ATOMS: atom_id res chain seq x y z
N VAL A 1 -6.13 -9.57 -6.09
CA VAL A 1 -6.85 -8.31 -5.82
C VAL A 1 -6.76 -8.02 -4.33
N THR A 2 -6.55 -6.77 -3.89
CA THR A 2 -6.46 -6.39 -2.46
C THR A 2 -7.07 -5.02 -2.18
N HIS A 3 -7.35 -4.69 -0.91
CA HIS A 3 -7.85 -3.36 -0.50
C HIS A 3 -6.75 -2.41 -0.01
N ALA A 4 -5.60 -2.38 -0.69
CA ALA A 4 -4.44 -1.56 -0.32
C ALA A 4 -3.85 -1.87 1.07
N GLY A 5 -4.11 -3.07 1.62
CA GLY A 5 -3.42 -3.54 2.82
C GLY A 5 -1.94 -3.76 2.53
N VAL A 6 -1.06 -3.11 3.29
CA VAL A 6 0.42 -3.16 3.13
C VAL A 6 0.89 -4.61 2.97
N GLY A 7 0.55 -5.49 3.92
CA GLY A 7 1.00 -6.89 3.89
C GLY A 7 0.53 -7.66 2.65
N SER A 8 -0.72 -7.48 2.23
CA SER A 8 -1.26 -8.15 1.04
C SER A 8 -0.59 -7.69 -0.24
N VAL A 9 -0.28 -6.39 -0.35
CA VAL A 9 0.45 -5.84 -1.50
C VAL A 9 1.86 -6.42 -1.55
N LEU A 10 2.56 -6.44 -0.42
CA LEU A 10 3.93 -6.95 -0.33
C LEU A 10 4.02 -8.44 -0.63
N VAL A 11 3.07 -9.25 -0.12
CA VAL A 11 3.02 -10.68 -0.43
C VAL A 11 2.81 -10.92 -1.93
N ALA A 12 1.94 -10.15 -2.58
CA ALA A 12 1.75 -10.26 -4.04
C ALA A 12 3.04 -9.92 -4.80
N LEU A 13 3.68 -8.81 -4.45
CA LEU A 13 4.94 -8.36 -5.06
C LEU A 13 6.08 -9.35 -4.85
N ALA A 14 6.20 -9.93 -3.66
CA ALA A 14 7.21 -10.95 -3.35
C ALA A 14 7.01 -12.24 -4.17
N ASN A 15 5.79 -12.51 -4.64
CA ASN A 15 5.47 -13.61 -5.54
C ASN A 15 5.53 -13.20 -7.03
N GLY A 16 6.15 -12.06 -7.34
CA GLY A 16 6.29 -11.54 -8.70
C GLY A 16 4.96 -11.12 -9.34
N LYS A 17 3.93 -10.84 -8.54
CA LYS A 17 2.61 -10.41 -9.01
C LYS A 17 2.44 -8.92 -8.78
N ARG A 18 1.92 -8.22 -9.79
CA ARG A 18 1.38 -6.88 -9.63
C ARG A 18 -0.09 -6.97 -9.25
N PRO A 19 -0.48 -6.67 -7.99
CA PRO A 19 -1.87 -6.80 -7.59
C PRO A 19 -2.72 -5.65 -8.13
N VAL A 20 -3.97 -5.96 -8.47
CA VAL A 20 -5.05 -4.96 -8.61
C VAL A 20 -5.51 -4.57 -7.21
N VAL A 21 -5.57 -3.26 -6.94
CA VAL A 21 -5.87 -2.67 -5.63
C VAL A 21 -7.15 -1.86 -5.71
N VAL A 22 -8.12 -2.15 -4.84
CA VAL A 22 -9.40 -1.45 -4.71
C VAL A 22 -9.49 -0.89 -3.28
N PRO A 23 -9.09 0.37 -3.03
CA PRO A 23 -9.02 0.90 -1.68
C PRO A 23 -10.42 1.04 -1.07
N ARG A 24 -10.52 0.79 0.24
CA ARG A 24 -11.70 1.19 1.02
C ARG A 24 -11.69 2.70 1.23
N LEU A 25 -12.85 3.33 1.14
CA LEU A 25 -12.97 4.79 1.24
C LEU A 25 -13.72 5.18 2.51
N LYS A 26 -13.23 6.24 3.19
CA LYS A 26 -13.92 6.84 4.34
C LYS A 26 -15.32 7.34 3.96
N ALA A 27 -15.48 7.86 2.74
CA ALA A 27 -16.75 8.38 2.23
C ALA A 27 -17.88 7.32 2.23
N PHE A 28 -17.54 6.02 2.18
CA PHE A 28 -18.48 4.91 2.24
C PHE A 28 -18.59 4.28 3.64
N GLY A 29 -17.86 4.79 4.63
CA GLY A 29 -17.85 4.24 6.00
C GLY A 29 -17.09 2.92 6.15
N GLU A 30 -16.31 2.51 5.15
CA GLU A 30 -15.58 1.24 5.13
C GLU A 30 -14.23 1.29 5.85
N ALA A 31 -13.71 2.51 6.03
CA ALA A 31 -12.44 2.82 6.66
C ALA A 31 -12.57 4.04 7.58
N VAL A 32 -11.73 4.11 8.61
CA VAL A 32 -11.68 5.24 9.55
C VAL A 32 -11.18 6.51 8.87
N ASP A 33 -10.24 6.34 7.94
CA ASP A 33 -9.60 7.38 7.14
C ASP A 33 -9.20 6.83 5.75
N ASP A 34 -8.65 7.71 4.91
CA ASP A 34 -8.24 7.38 3.54
C ASP A 34 -6.74 7.04 3.42
N HIS A 35 -6.07 6.61 4.50
CA HIS A 35 -4.65 6.26 4.42
C HIS A 35 -4.39 5.06 3.49
N GLN A 36 -5.33 4.11 3.40
CA GLN A 36 -5.27 2.99 2.43
C GLN A 36 -5.27 3.50 0.99
N LEU A 37 -6.12 4.48 0.67
CA LEU A 37 -6.15 5.12 -0.65
C LEU A 37 -4.83 5.85 -0.95
N GLN A 38 -4.32 6.64 -0.01
CA GLN A 38 -3.05 7.35 -0.17
C GLN A 38 -1.88 6.41 -0.45
N LEU A 39 -1.83 5.28 0.27
CA LEU A 39 -0.83 4.25 0.05
C LEU A 39 -1.00 3.56 -1.30
N GLY A 40 -2.23 3.22 -1.69
CA GLY A 40 -2.55 2.67 -3.01
C GLY A 40 -2.06 3.55 -4.16
N ARG A 41 -2.26 4.87 -4.06
CA ARG A 41 -1.77 5.86 -5.04
C ARG A 41 -0.24 5.90 -5.11
N ARG A 42 0.45 5.84 -3.97
CA ARG A 42 1.93 5.79 -3.93
C ARG A 42 2.47 4.54 -4.61
N PHE A 43 1.88 3.38 -4.34
CA PHE A 43 2.28 2.14 -5.00
C PHE A 43 1.99 2.16 -6.51
N ALA A 44 0.86 2.75 -6.93
CA ALA A 44 0.51 2.86 -8.34
C ALA A 44 1.48 3.79 -9.08
N ALA A 45 1.83 4.93 -8.47
CA ALA A 45 2.83 5.85 -8.99
C ALA A 45 4.22 5.20 -9.12
N ALA A 46 4.55 4.26 -8.23
CA ALA A 46 5.76 3.45 -8.30
C ALA A 46 5.67 2.27 -9.30
N GLY A 47 4.53 2.09 -10.00
CA GLY A 47 4.31 0.99 -10.94
C GLY A 47 4.14 -0.39 -10.28
N LEU A 48 3.98 -0.42 -8.95
CA LEU A 48 3.93 -1.66 -8.16
C LEU A 48 2.54 -2.28 -8.07
N VAL A 49 1.48 -1.51 -8.32
CA VAL A 49 0.10 -2.00 -8.30
C VAL A 49 -0.71 -1.37 -9.43
N THR A 50 -1.82 -2.02 -9.79
CA THR A 50 -2.88 -1.37 -10.59
C THR A 50 -3.95 -0.90 -9.64
N LEU A 51 -4.08 0.42 -9.47
CA LEU A 51 -5.07 1.02 -8.59
C LEU A 51 -6.40 1.23 -9.33
N VAL A 52 -7.49 0.87 -8.66
CA VAL A 52 -8.87 1.02 -9.12
C VAL A 52 -9.62 1.80 -8.05
N GLU A 53 -9.77 3.11 -8.25
CA GLU A 53 -10.51 4.00 -7.33
C GLU A 53 -12.02 4.03 -7.66
N ASP A 54 -12.36 3.78 -8.92
CA ASP A 54 -13.75 3.61 -9.38
C ASP A 54 -14.03 2.14 -9.64
N LEU A 55 -15.02 1.58 -8.94
CA LEU A 55 -15.47 0.20 -9.12
C LEU A 55 -15.93 -0.10 -10.55
N GLY A 56 -16.42 0.90 -11.28
CA GLY A 56 -16.77 0.76 -12.71
C GLY A 56 -15.59 0.37 -13.59
N ALA A 57 -14.35 0.65 -13.16
CA ALA A 57 -13.13 0.29 -13.89
C ALA A 57 -12.56 -1.08 -13.49
N LEU A 58 -13.14 -1.76 -12.49
CA LEU A 58 -12.58 -3.00 -11.95
C LEU A 58 -12.55 -4.13 -12.98
N GLU A 59 -13.63 -4.31 -13.73
CA GLU A 59 -13.73 -5.35 -14.75
C GLU A 59 -12.63 -5.19 -15.80
N ALA A 60 -12.45 -3.97 -16.31
CA ALA A 60 -11.40 -3.64 -17.26
C ALA A 60 -9.99 -3.90 -16.69
N ALA A 61 -9.76 -3.56 -15.42
CA ALA A 61 -8.48 -3.79 -14.75
C ALA A 61 -8.17 -5.29 -14.57
N LEU A 62 -9.19 -6.13 -14.33
CA LEU A 62 -9.03 -7.58 -14.21
C LEU A 62 -8.81 -8.27 -15.56
N ALA A 63 -9.43 -7.76 -16.62
CA ALA A 63 -9.23 -8.26 -17.98
C ALA A 63 -7.86 -7.86 -18.57
N ALA A 64 -7.28 -6.77 -18.10
CA ALA A 64 -5.96 -6.30 -18.54
C ALA A 64 -4.82 -7.18 -18.02
N GLU A 65 -3.79 -7.37 -18.83
CA GLU A 65 -2.55 -8.01 -18.39
C GLU A 65 -1.87 -7.18 -17.30
N GLN A 66 -1.46 -7.88 -16.25
CA GLN A 66 -0.71 -7.31 -15.14
C GLN A 66 0.77 -7.67 -15.34
N PRO A 67 1.62 -6.77 -15.89
CA PRO A 67 3.05 -7.02 -15.97
C PRO A 67 3.60 -7.40 -14.62
N ALA A 68 4.56 -8.33 -14.63
CA ALA A 68 5.23 -8.75 -13.42
C ALA A 68 5.83 -7.52 -12.72
N ALA A 69 5.37 -7.26 -11.50
CA ALA A 69 6.02 -6.34 -10.58
C ALA A 69 6.69 -7.21 -9.53
N ALA A 70 8.02 -7.20 -9.52
CA ALA A 70 8.83 -7.86 -8.51
C ALA A 70 9.62 -6.77 -7.79
N VAL A 71 9.35 -6.61 -6.50
CA VAL A 71 10.33 -6.00 -5.60
C VAL A 71 11.17 -7.17 -5.12
N ALA A 72 12.49 -7.13 -5.32
CA ALA A 72 13.36 -8.12 -4.70
C ALA A 72 13.12 -8.05 -3.19
N PRO A 73 12.60 -9.12 -2.54
CA PRO A 73 12.29 -9.05 -1.14
C PRO A 73 13.61 -9.03 -0.37
N SER A 74 14.03 -7.84 0.03
CA SER A 74 14.95 -7.69 1.14
C SER A 74 14.08 -7.50 2.38
N ALA A 75 13.92 -8.58 3.16
CA ALA A 75 13.25 -8.50 4.47
C ALA A 75 13.88 -7.39 5.33
N THR A 76 15.17 -7.14 5.15
CA THR A 76 15.94 -6.04 5.74
C THR A 76 15.49 -4.67 5.25
N ALA A 77 15.21 -4.49 3.96
CA ALA A 77 14.78 -3.20 3.41
C ALA A 77 13.36 -2.82 3.85
N LEU A 78 12.44 -3.78 3.87
CA LEU A 78 11.06 -3.54 4.34
C LEU A 78 11.03 -3.22 5.84
N ALA A 79 11.77 -3.99 6.65
CA ALA A 79 11.91 -3.71 8.07
C ALA A 79 12.55 -2.32 8.29
N ALA A 80 13.58 -1.97 7.53
CA ALA A 80 14.23 -0.66 7.62
C ALA A 80 13.31 0.50 7.20
N ASP A 81 12.52 0.34 6.13
CA ASP A 81 11.57 1.35 5.69
C ASP A 81 10.40 1.52 6.66
N LEU A 82 9.92 0.41 7.25
CA LEU A 82 8.89 0.47 8.29
C LEU A 82 9.43 1.09 9.58
N THR A 83 10.64 0.75 10.01
CA THR A 83 11.30 1.37 11.16
C THR A 83 11.46 2.88 10.94
N ARG A 84 11.96 3.31 9.78
CA ARG A 84 12.12 4.73 9.45
C ARG A 84 10.78 5.48 9.46
N PHE A 85 9.75 4.88 8.87
CA PHE A 85 8.41 5.45 8.90
C PHE A 85 7.84 5.57 10.32
N LEU A 86 8.06 4.57 11.17
CA LEU A 86 7.62 4.60 12.57
C LEU A 86 8.38 5.66 13.39
N GLU A 87 9.68 5.84 13.14
CA GLU A 87 10.49 6.90 13.75
C GLU A 87 10.01 8.30 13.34
N ASP A 88 9.62 8.48 12.06
CA ASP A 88 9.10 9.74 11.54
C ASP A 88 7.67 10.02 12.00
N ALA A 89 6.82 8.99 12.10
CA ALA A 89 5.40 9.12 12.40
C ALA A 89 5.09 9.12 13.91
N ILE A 90 5.96 8.55 14.73
CA ILE A 90 5.82 8.52 16.19
C ILE A 90 6.98 9.32 16.78
N PRO A 91 6.78 10.61 17.12
CA PRO A 91 7.77 11.35 17.88
C PRO A 91 8.07 10.58 19.17
N SER A 92 9.35 10.36 19.45
CA SER A 92 9.79 9.65 20.64
C SER A 92 9.08 10.18 21.89
N PRO A 93 8.42 9.34 22.71
CA PRO A 93 7.81 9.78 23.97
C PRO A 93 8.85 10.32 24.97
N LEU A 94 10.15 10.13 24.73
CA LEU A 94 11.23 10.67 25.55
C LEU A 94 11.52 12.17 25.29
N ALA A 95 10.95 12.79 24.26
CA ALA A 95 11.14 14.21 23.98
C ALA A 95 10.24 15.15 24.83
N LEU A 96 9.23 14.61 25.53
CA LEU A 96 8.28 15.39 26.34
C LEU A 96 8.57 15.36 27.85
N ALA A 97 9.62 14.65 28.30
CA ALA A 97 9.96 14.51 29.72
C ALA A 97 11.07 15.47 30.20
N SER A 98 11.46 16.46 29.39
CA SER A 98 12.60 17.36 29.66
C SER A 98 12.21 18.85 29.72
N ALA A 99 10.93 19.19 29.88
CA ALA A 99 10.45 20.57 30.02
C ALA A 99 9.94 20.82 31.44
#